data_AF-A0A967YYL6-F1
#
_entry.id   AF-A0A967YYL6-F1
#
_cell.length_a   1.000
_cell.length_b   1.000
_cell.length_c   1.000
_cell.angle_alpha   90.00
_cell.angle_beta   90.00
_cell.angle_gamma   90.00
#
_symmetry.space_group_name_H-M   'P 1'
#
loop_
_entity.id
_entity.type
_entity.pdbx_description
1 polymer ?
#
loop_
_entity_poly.entity_id
_entity_poly.type
_entity_poly.pdbx_seq_one_letter_code
_entity_poly.pdbx_strand_id
1 'polypeptide(L)' 'MYSVIEKVIFLQDIDVFKEVRVEDLAHLAAIAEEVTYLPGNNLYETNDSADSL' A
#
# COMPACT_ATOMS: atom_id res chain seq x y z
N MET A 1 9.56 -2.69 8.36
CA MET A 1 8.51 -1.95 9.08
C MET A 1 8.84 -0.47 9.02
N TYR A 2 8.34 0.16 7.98
CA TYR A 2 8.29 1.59 7.81
C TYR A 2 7.43 2.23 8.89
N SER A 3 7.90 3.37 9.39
CA SER A 3 7.09 4.34 10.09
C SER A 3 6.01 4.91 9.16
N VAL A 4 4.97 5.54 9.75
CA VAL A 4 3.91 6.20 8.98
C VAL A 4 4.49 7.24 8.02
N ILE A 5 5.50 8.00 8.45
CA ILE A 5 6.15 9.03 7.62
C ILE A 5 6.85 8.38 6.41
N GLU A 6 7.58 7.30 6.62
CA GLU A 6 8.26 6.58 5.53
C GLU A 6 7.25 5.97 4.54
N LYS A 7 6.12 5.44 5.04
CA LYS A 7 5.02 4.97 4.18
C LYS A 7 4.41 6.11 3.36
N VAL A 8 4.25 7.30 3.92
CA VAL A 8 3.75 8.47 3.16
C VAL A 8 4.71 8.86 2.05
N ILE A 9 6.01 8.92 2.34
CA ILE A 9 7.04 9.22 1.33
C ILE A 9 7.01 8.17 0.22
N PHE A 10 6.91 6.88 0.59
CA PHE A 10 6.79 5.79 -0.37
C PHE A 10 5.54 5.92 -1.25
N LEU A 11 4.37 6.21 -0.66
CA LEU A 11 3.13 6.37 -1.40
C LEU A 11 3.18 7.58 -2.36
N GLN A 12 3.86 8.66 -2.01
CA GLN A 12 4.03 9.84 -2.89
C GLN A 12 4.80 9.53 -4.18
N ASP A 13 5.71 8.55 -4.14
CA ASP A 13 6.50 8.13 -5.30
C ASP A 13 5.72 7.20 -6.26
N ILE A 14 4.52 6.74 -5.88
CA ILE A 14 3.66 5.93 -6.76
C ILE A 14 2.82 6.87 -7.64
N ASP A 15 2.91 6.67 -8.96
CA ASP A 15 2.25 7.53 -9.97
C ASP A 15 0.75 7.76 -9.72
N VAL A 16 0.02 6.74 -9.24
CA VAL A 16 -1.43 6.85 -8.97
C VAL A 16 -1.76 7.84 -7.84
N PHE A 17 -0.81 8.10 -6.95
CA PHE A 17 -0.97 8.96 -5.78
C PHE A 17 -0.31 10.33 -5.92
N LYS A 18 0.29 10.64 -7.08
CA LYS A 18 1.09 11.84 -7.31
C LYS A 18 0.38 13.17 -7.02
N GLU A 19 -0.93 13.23 -7.27
CA GLU A 19 -1.77 14.42 -7.06
C GLU A 19 -2.49 14.40 -5.70
N VAL A 20 -2.31 13.35 -4.90
CA VAL A 20 -2.98 13.18 -3.60
C VAL A 20 -2.24 13.99 -2.53
N ARG A 21 -3.00 14.69 -1.68
CA ARG A 21 -2.42 15.51 -0.62
C ARG A 21 -1.78 14.63 0.46
N VAL A 22 -0.71 15.14 1.05
CA VAL A 22 0.06 14.45 2.10
C VAL A 22 -0.81 13.98 3.27
N GLU A 23 -1.79 14.79 3.67
CA GLU A 23 -2.73 14.48 4.76
C GLU A 23 -3.60 13.26 4.45
N ASP A 24 -4.08 13.15 3.21
CA ASP A 24 -4.90 12.02 2.75
C ASP A 24 -4.02 10.75 2.63
N LEU A 25 -2.76 10.89 2.19
CA LEU A 25 -1.79 9.79 2.18
C LEU A 25 -1.40 9.33 3.58
N ALA A 26 -1.34 10.22 4.56
CA ALA A 26 -1.07 9.85 5.95
C ALA A 26 -2.16 8.93 6.52
N HIS A 27 -3.41 9.13 6.12
CA HIS A 27 -4.51 8.23 6.48
C HIS A 27 -4.32 6.83 5.87
N LEU A 28 -3.97 6.76 4.58
CA LEU A 28 -3.69 5.48 3.90
C LEU A 28 -2.48 4.77 4.52
N ALA A 29 -1.39 5.51 4.77
CA ALA A 29 -0.17 4.99 5.39
C ALA A 29 -0.41 4.40 6.79
N ALA A 30 -1.36 4.97 7.54
CA ALA A 30 -1.70 4.50 8.88
C ALA A 30 -2.46 3.16 8.89
N ILE A 31 -3.18 2.84 7.81
CA ILE A 31 -3.96 1.59 7.68
C ILE A 31 -3.28 0.54 6.78
N ALA A 32 -2.26 0.93 6.01
CA ALA A 32 -1.54 0.02 5.14
C ALA A 32 -0.61 -0.91 5.94
N GLU A 33 -0.58 -2.19 5.57
CA GLU A 33 0.28 -3.20 6.17
C GLU A 33 1.42 -3.60 5.23
N GLU A 34 2.59 -3.89 5.79
CA GLU A 34 3.71 -4.46 5.05
C GLU A 34 3.57 -5.97 5.03
N VAL A 35 3.43 -6.53 3.83
CA VAL A 35 3.32 -7.97 3.60
C VAL A 35 4.47 -8.42 2.70
N THR A 36 5.08 -9.56 3.04
CA THR A 36 6.17 -10.15 2.24
C THR A 36 5.78 -11.57 1.85
N TYR A 37 5.94 -11.88 0.57
CA TYR A 37 5.63 -13.19 0.02
C TYR A 37 6.87 -13.85 -0.55
N LEU A 38 6.89 -15.18 -0.51
CA LEU A 38 7.96 -15.95 -1.14
C LEU A 38 7.73 -16.05 -2.66
N PRO A 39 8.80 -16.20 -3.46
CA PRO A 39 8.67 -16.44 -4.88
C PRO A 39 7.81 -17.69 -5.15
N GLY A 40 6.86 -17.56 -6.08
CA GLY A 40 5.93 -18.63 -6.44
C GLY A 40 4.64 -18.65 -5.61
N ASN A 41 4.48 -17.79 -4.60
CA ASN A 41 3.19 -17.58 -3.95
C ASN A 41 2.22 -16.90 -4.91
N ASN A 42 1.01 -17.45 -5.01
CA ASN A 42 -0.08 -16.76 -5.68
C ASN A 42 -0.63 -15.69 -4.73
N LEU A 43 -0.70 -14.44 -5.19
CA LEU A 43 -1.17 -13.31 -4.37
C LEU A 43 -2.69 -13.19 -4.37
N TYR A 44 -3.30 -13.46 -5.53
CA TYR A 44 -4.74 -13.34 -5.75
C TYR A 44 -5.21 -14.48 -6.65
N GLU A 45 -6.40 -15.02 -6.38
CA GLU A 45 -7.07 -15.99 -7.22
C GLU A 45 -8.30 -15.41 -7.92
N THR A 46 -8.66 -16.03 -9.05
CA THR A 46 -9.87 -15.62 -9.76
C THR A 46 -11.09 -15.97 -8.91
N ASN A 47 -11.95 -14.98 -8.70
CA ASN A 47 -13.12 -15.03 -7.79
C ASN A 47 -12.79 -14.91 -6.30
N ASP A 48 -11.58 -14.50 -5.92
CA ASP A 48 -11.31 -14.07 -4.55
C ASP A 48 -12.14 -12.83 -4.20
N SER A 49 -12.45 -12.72 -2.91
CA SER A 49 -13.09 -11.51 -2.39
C SER A 49 -12.11 -10.35 -2.44
N ALA A 50 -12.56 -9.19 -2.93
CA ALA A 50 -11.74 -7.98 -2.98
C ALA A 50 -11.59 -7.37 -1.58
N ASP A 51 -10.59 -7.83 -0.83
CA ASP A 51 -10.29 -7.43 0.55
C ASP A 51 -9.00 -6.60 0.67
N SER A 52 -8.20 -6.54 -0.38
CA SER A 52 -6.91 -5.87 -0.45
C SER A 52 -6.66 -5.34 -1.88
N LEU A 53 -5.68 -4.44 -2.01
CA LEU A 53 -5.36 -3.71 -3.24
C LEU A 53 -3.86 -3.75 -3.53
#